data_AF-A0A3D0STH1-F1
#
_entry.id   AF-A0A3D0STH1-F1
#
_cell.length_a   1.000
_cell.length_b   1.000
_cell.length_c   1.000
_cell.angle_alpha   90.00
_cell.angle_beta   90.00
_cell.angle_gamma   90.00
#
_symmetry.space_group_name_H-M   'P 1'
#
loop_
_entity.id
_entity.type
_entity.pdbx_description
1 polymer ?
#
loop_
_entity_poly.entity_id
_entity_poly.type
_entity_poly.pdbx_seq_one_letter_code
_entity_poly.pdbx_strand_id
1 'polypeptide(L)'
;FNTGSNTDGRIVRFDPNGALIGTFVLPGTGGLVGPAGLTFGPDGNLYVISNHGFNPGKVLRYDGSSGAFIDVFSTGIVIGQEIVFGPDGNLYVTNGLGNSISRFNGATGALLGYVGLGTIGFRAQIGMAFSPTGDLYVASFPTNSIFRFGAATGVLVGRFSLPTLDGYDDELGIPFQYDTLLDLAFGPNQNLYAAMRGYGTAILELNPNTGAMLDQFATLPGPYSFNTGMLFVDQQCAQLGLSVGSASGCYVPSAISEPAPLFLLGLALSGLFLTRRKQLA
;
A
#
# COMPACT_ATOMS: atom_id res chain seq x y z
N PHE A 1 5.26 8.66 5.63
CA PHE A 1 4.85 7.76 4.52
C PHE A 1 5.29 8.35 3.19
N ASN A 2 5.28 7.57 2.10
CA ASN A 2 5.75 8.00 0.79
C ASN A 2 4.64 7.92 -0.26
N THR A 3 4.66 8.79 -1.28
CA THR A 3 3.73 8.72 -2.42
C THR A 3 4.42 9.15 -3.71
N GLY A 4 3.97 8.61 -4.84
CA GLY A 4 4.49 8.88 -6.18
C GLY A 4 3.75 10.01 -6.88
N SER A 5 4.49 10.81 -7.66
CA SER A 5 3.91 11.79 -8.57
C SER A 5 3.94 11.29 -10.00
N ASN A 6 2.75 11.12 -10.58
CA ASN A 6 2.57 10.70 -11.96
C ASN A 6 2.98 11.76 -13.00
N THR A 7 3.20 13.02 -12.60
CA THR A 7 3.55 14.12 -13.51
C THR A 7 5.04 14.23 -13.79
N ASP A 8 5.89 13.97 -12.80
CA ASP A 8 7.35 14.17 -12.92
C ASP A 8 8.17 12.95 -12.50
N GLY A 9 7.52 11.85 -12.09
CA GLY A 9 8.22 10.60 -11.80
C GLY A 9 9.09 10.67 -10.54
N ARG A 10 8.64 11.39 -9.51
CA ARG A 10 9.30 11.46 -8.19
C ARG A 10 8.52 10.70 -7.12
N ILE A 11 9.21 10.35 -6.04
CA ILE A 11 8.59 9.91 -4.78
C ILE A 11 8.81 11.00 -3.74
N VAL A 12 7.74 11.42 -3.06
CA VAL A 12 7.80 12.37 -1.95
C VAL A 12 7.58 11.65 -0.61
N ARG A 13 8.15 12.19 0.46
CA ARG A 13 8.07 11.65 1.82
C ARG A 13 7.45 12.67 2.76
N PHE A 14 6.56 12.16 3.60
CA PHE A 14 5.87 12.88 4.66
C PHE A 14 6.24 12.31 6.03
N ASP A 15 6.19 13.16 7.04
CA ASP A 15 6.30 12.73 8.44
C ASP A 15 5.01 12.03 8.92
N PRO A 16 5.00 11.43 10.12
CA PRO A 16 3.81 10.77 10.65
C PRO A 16 2.61 11.69 10.91
N ASN A 17 2.82 13.01 10.95
CA ASN A 17 1.77 14.01 11.13
C ASN A 17 1.24 14.54 9.79
N GLY A 18 1.76 14.05 8.66
CA GLY A 18 1.38 14.46 7.31
C GLY A 18 2.10 15.71 6.80
N ALA A 19 3.14 16.21 7.49
CA ALA A 19 3.96 17.30 6.98
C ALA A 19 4.93 16.79 5.91
N LEU A 20 5.06 17.53 4.80
CA LEU A 20 5.98 17.20 3.72
C LEU A 20 7.44 17.35 4.21
N ILE A 21 8.21 16.25 4.18
CA ILE A 21 9.65 16.26 4.46
C ILE A 21 10.41 16.69 3.20
N GLY A 22 10.00 16.16 2.03
CA GLY A 22 10.59 16.53 0.75
C GLY A 22 10.55 15.40 -0.28
N THR A 23 11.34 15.55 -1.34
CA THR A 23 11.50 14.51 -2.36
C THR A 23 12.47 13.43 -1.87
N PHE A 24 12.00 12.18 -1.90
CA PHE A 24 12.76 10.99 -1.49
C PHE A 24 13.45 10.31 -2.67
N VAL A 25 12.74 10.15 -3.79
CA VAL A 25 13.33 9.71 -5.07
C VAL A 25 13.16 10.85 -6.06
N LEU A 26 14.26 11.36 -6.61
CA LEU A 26 14.25 12.46 -7.56
C LEU A 26 13.63 12.05 -8.91
N PRO A 27 12.99 12.99 -9.63
CA PRO A 27 12.50 12.77 -11.00
C PRO A 27 13.49 12.01 -11.90
N GLY A 28 13.02 10.97 -12.58
CA GLY A 28 13.81 10.22 -13.57
C GLY A 28 14.90 9.29 -13.00
N THR A 29 15.05 9.21 -11.68
CA THR A 29 16.05 8.35 -11.03
C THR A 29 15.77 6.88 -11.32
N GLY A 30 16.73 6.17 -11.92
CA GLY A 30 16.54 4.80 -12.40
C GLY A 30 15.60 4.67 -13.61
N GLY A 31 15.26 5.78 -14.26
CA GLY A 31 14.27 5.84 -15.33
C GLY A 31 12.82 5.79 -14.82
N LEU A 32 12.57 6.20 -13.56
CA LEU A 32 11.23 6.23 -12.98
C LEU A 32 10.29 7.12 -13.78
N VAL A 33 9.20 6.51 -14.22
CA VAL A 33 8.13 7.12 -15.01
C VAL A 33 6.80 6.55 -14.54
N GLY A 34 5.78 7.42 -14.46
CA GLY A 34 4.43 7.05 -14.04
C GLY A 34 4.39 6.17 -12.79
N PRO A 35 4.96 6.61 -11.65
CA PRO A 35 4.92 5.85 -10.41
C PRO A 35 3.46 5.58 -10.02
N ALA A 36 3.18 4.34 -9.63
CA ALA A 36 1.90 3.91 -9.06
C ALA A 36 2.13 3.41 -7.61
N GLY A 37 1.71 2.19 -7.31
CA GLY A 37 1.94 1.57 -6.01
C GLY A 37 3.42 1.51 -5.63
N LEU A 38 3.68 1.63 -4.33
CA LEU A 38 4.99 1.47 -3.72
C LEU A 38 4.91 0.70 -2.40
N THR A 39 5.98 0.01 -2.05
CA THR A 39 6.07 -0.71 -0.79
C THR A 39 7.52 -0.84 -0.32
N PHE A 40 7.73 -0.96 0.98
CA PHE A 40 9.03 -1.34 1.51
C PHE A 40 9.11 -2.86 1.65
N GLY A 41 10.20 -3.43 1.17
CA GLY A 41 10.46 -4.86 1.30
C GLY A 41 11.01 -5.23 2.68
N PRO A 42 11.04 -6.54 2.99
CA PRO A 42 11.64 -7.06 4.23
C PRO A 42 13.15 -6.82 4.31
N ASP A 43 13.78 -6.49 3.18
CA ASP A 43 15.19 -6.09 3.07
C ASP A 43 15.40 -4.59 3.36
N GLY A 44 14.34 -3.85 3.67
CA GLY A 44 14.37 -2.42 3.93
C GLY A 44 14.49 -1.54 2.69
N ASN A 45 14.42 -2.11 1.49
CA ASN A 45 14.43 -1.34 0.24
C ASN A 45 13.02 -0.89 -0.16
N LEU A 46 12.94 0.20 -0.92
CA LEU A 46 11.71 0.72 -1.50
C LEU A 46 11.51 0.13 -2.91
N TYR A 47 10.34 -0.46 -3.15
CA TYR A 47 9.92 -1.05 -4.42
C TYR A 47 8.80 -0.20 -4.99
N VAL A 48 8.94 0.25 -6.23
CA VAL A 48 8.02 1.19 -6.88
C VAL A 48 7.61 0.64 -8.23
N ILE A 49 6.30 0.57 -8.48
CA ILE A 49 5.79 0.31 -9.82
C ILE A 49 6.07 1.53 -10.69
N SER A 50 6.74 1.31 -11.80
CA SER A 50 6.95 2.32 -12.85
C SER A 50 6.17 1.92 -14.10
N ASN A 51 5.14 2.70 -14.44
CA ASN A 51 4.35 2.51 -15.65
C ASN A 51 4.80 3.46 -16.76
N HIS A 52 5.01 2.92 -17.95
CA HIS A 52 5.40 3.70 -19.12
C HIS A 52 4.32 3.61 -20.21
N GLY A 53 3.17 4.24 -19.94
CA GLY A 53 2.02 4.21 -20.84
C GLY A 53 1.54 2.77 -21.09
N PHE A 54 1.49 2.36 -22.37
CA PHE A 54 1.11 1.01 -22.79
C PHE A 54 2.28 0.02 -22.88
N ASN A 55 3.52 0.45 -22.62
CA ASN A 55 4.65 -0.47 -22.59
C ASN A 55 4.63 -1.29 -21.28
N PRO A 56 5.20 -2.51 -21.28
CA PRO A 56 5.35 -3.29 -20.05
C PRO A 56 6.06 -2.47 -18.97
N GLY A 57 5.37 -2.29 -17.85
CA GLY A 57 5.89 -1.66 -16.64
C GLY A 57 6.92 -2.54 -15.94
N LYS A 58 7.54 -1.93 -14.93
CA LYS A 58 8.62 -2.52 -14.14
C LYS A 58 8.41 -2.26 -12.67
N VAL A 59 9.03 -3.06 -11.81
CA VAL A 59 9.32 -2.66 -10.43
C VAL A 59 10.74 -2.14 -10.38
N LEU A 60 10.90 -0.89 -9.95
CA LEU A 60 12.20 -0.30 -9.66
C LEU A 60 12.46 -0.40 -8.16
N ARG A 61 13.70 -0.71 -7.79
CA ARG A 61 14.12 -0.83 -6.40
C ARG A 61 15.11 0.27 -6.03
N TYR A 62 14.88 0.85 -4.87
CA TYR A 62 15.65 1.95 -4.29
C TYR A 62 16.06 1.59 -2.88
N ASP A 63 17.18 2.13 -2.42
CA ASP A 63 17.58 2.06 -1.03
C ASP A 63 16.54 2.76 -0.16
N GLY A 64 15.97 2.07 0.82
CA GLY A 64 14.84 2.59 1.60
C GLY A 64 15.22 3.66 2.62
N SER A 65 16.52 3.92 2.83
CA SER A 65 16.99 4.99 3.71
C SER A 65 17.24 6.29 2.96
N SER A 66 17.81 6.19 1.76
CA SER A 66 18.34 7.31 0.98
C SER A 66 17.55 7.61 -0.30
N GLY A 67 16.75 6.66 -0.78
CA GLY A 67 16.05 6.77 -2.07
C GLY A 67 16.96 6.60 -3.29
N ALA A 68 18.22 6.18 -3.10
CA ALA A 68 19.15 5.92 -4.20
C ALA A 68 18.68 4.71 -5.02
N PHE A 69 18.76 4.81 -6.36
CA PHE A 69 18.40 3.69 -7.23
C PHE A 69 19.37 2.51 -7.06
N ILE A 70 18.82 1.30 -6.96
CA ILE A 70 19.57 0.05 -6.88
C ILE A 70 19.53 -0.64 -8.24
N ASP A 71 18.34 -1.09 -8.68
CA ASP A 71 18.16 -1.83 -9.91
C ASP A 71 16.71 -1.85 -10.41
N VAL A 72 16.54 -2.41 -11.62
CA VAL A 72 15.24 -2.86 -12.10
C VAL A 72 15.00 -4.23 -11.48
N PHE A 73 14.10 -4.30 -10.50
CA PHE A 73 13.84 -5.52 -9.75
C PHE A 73 13.06 -6.55 -10.57
N SER A 74 12.01 -6.11 -11.27
CA SER A 74 11.23 -6.98 -12.15
C SER A 74 10.64 -6.24 -13.34
N THR A 75 10.22 -6.99 -14.36
CA THR A 75 9.67 -6.48 -15.63
C THR A 75 8.45 -7.29 -16.06
N GLY A 76 7.69 -6.79 -17.04
CA GLY A 76 6.57 -7.52 -17.64
C GLY A 76 5.23 -7.27 -16.93
N ILE A 77 5.11 -6.15 -16.22
CA ILE A 77 3.89 -5.72 -15.55
C ILE A 77 2.99 -5.00 -16.55
N VAL A 78 1.69 -5.28 -16.54
CA VAL A 78 0.75 -4.63 -17.48
C VAL A 78 -0.15 -3.68 -16.71
N ILE A 79 0.22 -2.40 -16.71
CA ILE A 79 -0.45 -1.31 -15.98
C ILE A 79 -0.62 -1.68 -14.50
N GLY A 80 0.49 -1.66 -13.77
CA GLY A 80 0.48 -2.00 -12.35
C GLY A 80 -0.11 -0.88 -11.51
N GLN A 81 -0.99 -1.22 -10.58
CA GLN A 81 -1.60 -0.22 -9.68
C GLN A 81 -1.05 -0.35 -8.26
N GLU A 82 -0.90 -1.58 -7.76
CA GLU A 82 -0.60 -1.86 -6.36
C GLU A 82 0.46 -2.95 -6.23
N ILE A 83 1.26 -2.87 -5.16
CA ILE A 83 2.41 -3.72 -4.91
C ILE A 83 2.53 -4.04 -3.42
N VAL A 84 2.66 -5.32 -3.09
CA VAL A 84 2.76 -5.75 -1.69
C VAL A 84 3.64 -6.99 -1.54
N PHE A 85 4.43 -7.04 -0.48
CA PHE A 85 5.10 -8.27 -0.06
C PHE A 85 4.14 -9.15 0.75
N GLY A 86 4.03 -10.41 0.34
CA GLY A 86 3.27 -11.41 1.07
C GLY A 86 4.04 -12.00 2.25
N PRO A 87 3.35 -12.68 3.18
CA PRO A 87 3.98 -13.38 4.30
C PRO A 87 4.85 -14.56 3.87
N ASP A 88 4.74 -14.98 2.62
CA ASP A 88 5.59 -15.99 1.99
C ASP A 88 6.92 -15.41 1.44
N GLY A 89 7.16 -14.11 1.64
CA GLY A 89 8.34 -13.41 1.17
C GLY A 89 8.34 -13.14 -0.34
N ASN A 90 7.23 -13.33 -1.04
CA ASN A 90 7.10 -13.00 -2.46
C ASN A 90 6.47 -11.62 -2.67
N LEU A 91 6.76 -11.04 -3.84
CA LEU A 91 6.25 -9.73 -4.23
C LEU A 91 5.07 -9.89 -5.19
N TYR A 92 3.95 -9.26 -4.86
CA TYR A 92 2.71 -9.34 -5.61
C TYR A 92 2.43 -7.98 -6.24
N VAL A 93 2.15 -7.96 -7.53
CA VAL A 93 1.87 -6.73 -8.30
C VAL A 93 0.58 -6.92 -9.10
N THR A 94 -0.39 -6.01 -8.96
CA THR A 94 -1.59 -6.07 -9.79
C THR A 94 -1.24 -5.85 -11.26
N ASN A 95 -1.90 -6.57 -12.17
CA ASN A 95 -1.87 -6.30 -13.61
C ASN A 95 -3.26 -5.80 -14.03
N GLY A 96 -3.51 -4.49 -13.94
CA GLY A 96 -4.85 -3.92 -14.07
C GLY A 96 -5.58 -4.30 -15.38
N LEU A 97 -4.85 -4.37 -16.51
CA LEU A 97 -5.43 -4.86 -17.78
C LEU A 97 -5.17 -6.36 -18.03
N GLY A 98 -4.24 -6.95 -17.31
CA GLY A 98 -3.92 -8.38 -17.39
C GLY A 98 -4.90 -9.27 -16.64
N ASN A 99 -5.87 -8.70 -15.90
CA ASN A 99 -6.87 -9.41 -15.09
C ASN A 99 -6.25 -10.49 -14.19
N SER A 100 -5.09 -10.18 -13.62
CA SER A 100 -4.27 -11.10 -12.83
C SER A 100 -3.35 -10.30 -11.91
N ILE A 101 -2.67 -11.01 -11.03
CA ILE A 101 -1.62 -10.46 -10.16
C ILE A 101 -0.34 -11.21 -10.49
N SER A 102 0.73 -10.50 -10.84
CA SER A 102 2.06 -11.10 -10.99
C SER A 102 2.63 -11.42 -9.62
N ARG A 103 3.11 -12.65 -9.43
CA ARG A 103 3.86 -13.08 -8.24
C ARG A 103 5.33 -13.23 -8.61
N PHE A 104 6.19 -12.47 -7.97
CA PHE A 104 7.63 -12.50 -8.15
C PHE A 104 8.31 -13.04 -6.90
N ASN A 105 9.46 -13.68 -7.07
CA ASN A 105 10.34 -14.04 -5.97
C ASN A 105 10.82 -12.75 -5.29
N GLY A 106 10.57 -12.58 -4.00
CA GLY A 106 10.85 -11.32 -3.31
C GLY A 106 12.33 -11.01 -3.07
N ALA A 107 13.23 -11.97 -3.28
CA ALA A 107 14.68 -11.74 -3.20
C ALA A 107 15.31 -11.41 -4.57
N THR A 108 14.79 -12.02 -5.64
CA THR A 108 15.44 -12.00 -6.97
C THR A 108 14.63 -11.28 -8.04
N GLY A 109 13.35 -11.01 -7.80
CA GLY A 109 12.45 -10.39 -8.77
C GLY A 109 12.03 -11.32 -9.93
N ALA A 110 12.44 -12.59 -9.91
CA ALA A 110 12.05 -13.57 -10.92
C ALA A 110 10.54 -13.85 -10.86
N LEU A 111 9.88 -13.90 -12.03
CA LEU A 111 8.45 -14.22 -12.10
C LEU A 111 8.22 -15.69 -11.70
N LEU A 112 7.38 -15.89 -10.68
CA LEU A 112 6.98 -17.22 -10.20
C LEU A 112 5.65 -17.67 -10.79
N GLY A 113 4.80 -16.73 -11.23
CA GLY A 113 3.52 -17.02 -11.86
C GLY A 113 2.49 -15.92 -11.63
N TYR A 114 1.23 -16.28 -11.78
CA TYR A 114 0.10 -15.35 -11.68
C TYR A 114 -0.94 -15.86 -10.68
N VAL A 115 -1.56 -14.95 -9.93
CA VAL A 115 -2.75 -15.21 -9.09
C VAL A 115 -4.00 -14.69 -9.80
N GLY A 116 -5.09 -15.45 -9.71
CA GLY A 116 -6.39 -15.06 -10.23
C GLY A 116 -6.55 -15.13 -11.75
N LEU A 117 -5.56 -15.65 -12.48
CA LEU A 117 -5.61 -15.79 -13.94
C LEU A 117 -6.84 -16.61 -14.38
N GLY A 118 -7.66 -16.04 -15.28
CA GLY A 118 -8.89 -16.68 -15.76
C GLY A 118 -10.09 -16.60 -14.81
N THR A 119 -9.97 -15.89 -13.69
CA THR A 119 -11.08 -15.71 -12.75
C THR A 119 -12.16 -14.82 -13.36
N ILE A 120 -13.38 -15.35 -13.47
CA ILE A 120 -14.52 -14.63 -14.05
C ILE A 120 -14.86 -13.41 -13.19
N GLY A 121 -14.94 -12.24 -13.83
CA GLY A 121 -15.29 -10.97 -13.17
C GLY A 121 -14.13 -10.28 -12.46
N PHE A 122 -12.94 -10.89 -12.40
CA PHE A 122 -11.76 -10.27 -11.82
C PHE A 122 -11.12 -9.29 -12.81
N ARG A 123 -11.35 -7.98 -12.63
CA ARG A 123 -10.94 -6.95 -13.60
C ARG A 123 -10.44 -5.68 -12.92
N ALA A 124 -9.52 -4.98 -13.58
CA ALA A 124 -9.01 -3.67 -13.17
C ALA A 124 -8.71 -3.62 -11.66
N GLN A 125 -7.76 -4.44 -11.24
CA GLN A 125 -7.36 -4.55 -9.85
C GLN A 125 -6.66 -3.26 -9.40
N ILE A 126 -7.08 -2.72 -8.26
CA ILE A 126 -6.45 -1.55 -7.64
C ILE A 126 -5.80 -2.03 -6.34
N GLY A 127 -6.49 -1.98 -5.19
CA GLY A 127 -5.94 -2.41 -3.90
C GLY A 127 -5.71 -3.90 -3.67
N MET A 128 -4.73 -4.20 -2.83
CA MET A 128 -4.42 -5.55 -2.35
C MET A 128 -4.03 -5.54 -0.87
N ALA A 129 -4.49 -6.54 -0.12
CA ALA A 129 -4.05 -6.76 1.26
C ALA A 129 -3.92 -8.24 1.58
N PHE A 130 -2.90 -8.58 2.37
CA PHE A 130 -2.78 -9.91 2.95
C PHE A 130 -3.51 -9.98 4.28
N SER A 131 -4.35 -11.01 4.43
CA SER A 131 -4.96 -11.32 5.71
C SER A 131 -3.92 -11.83 6.71
N PRO A 132 -4.26 -11.77 8.00
CA PRO A 132 -3.52 -12.43 9.05
C PRO A 132 -3.14 -13.89 8.79
N THR A 133 -4.00 -14.60 8.09
CA THR A 133 -3.88 -16.03 7.80
C THR A 133 -3.15 -16.30 6.49
N GLY A 134 -2.73 -15.26 5.76
CA GLY A 134 -1.97 -15.37 4.52
C GLY A 134 -2.78 -15.45 3.22
N ASP A 135 -4.08 -15.16 3.27
CA ASP A 135 -4.88 -15.04 2.04
C ASP A 135 -4.75 -13.64 1.45
N LEU A 136 -4.76 -13.55 0.12
CA LEU A 136 -4.68 -12.30 -0.61
C LEU A 136 -6.07 -11.79 -0.95
N TYR A 137 -6.41 -10.61 -0.44
CA TYR A 137 -7.64 -9.88 -0.74
C TYR A 137 -7.34 -8.83 -1.80
N VAL A 138 -8.22 -8.72 -2.80
CA VAL A 138 -7.98 -7.86 -3.97
C VAL A 138 -9.25 -7.11 -4.34
N ALA A 139 -9.13 -5.80 -4.45
CA ALA A 139 -10.19 -4.92 -4.92
C ALA A 139 -10.31 -4.98 -6.46
N SER A 140 -11.54 -5.19 -6.94
CA SER A 140 -11.88 -5.15 -8.36
C SER A 140 -12.74 -3.91 -8.65
N PHE A 141 -12.13 -2.93 -9.33
CA PHE A 141 -12.69 -1.59 -9.56
C PHE A 141 -14.07 -1.58 -10.22
N PRO A 142 -14.34 -2.29 -11.34
CA PRO A 142 -15.60 -2.13 -12.07
C PRO A 142 -16.77 -2.86 -11.41
N THR A 143 -16.50 -3.74 -10.45
CA THR A 143 -17.48 -4.68 -9.92
C THR A 143 -17.75 -4.50 -8.44
N ASN A 144 -17.12 -3.50 -7.79
CA ASN A 144 -17.14 -3.30 -6.34
C ASN A 144 -17.01 -4.60 -5.55
N SER A 145 -16.16 -5.49 -6.05
CA SER A 145 -16.00 -6.83 -5.51
C SER A 145 -14.63 -6.98 -4.89
N ILE A 146 -14.59 -7.67 -3.76
CA ILE A 146 -13.37 -8.11 -3.12
C ILE A 146 -13.21 -9.60 -3.42
N PHE A 147 -12.10 -9.95 -4.06
CA PHE A 147 -11.72 -11.33 -4.33
C PHE A 147 -10.71 -11.77 -3.28
N ARG A 148 -10.92 -12.96 -2.70
CA ARG A 148 -10.02 -13.60 -1.75
C ARG A 148 -9.37 -14.80 -2.42
N PHE A 149 -8.05 -14.79 -2.54
CA PHE A 149 -7.26 -15.89 -3.08
C PHE A 149 -6.40 -16.53 -2.00
N GLY A 150 -6.26 -17.85 -2.03
CA GLY A 150 -5.22 -18.52 -1.27
C GLY A 150 -3.87 -18.18 -1.89
N ALA A 151 -3.06 -17.35 -1.25
CA ALA A 151 -1.92 -16.73 -1.93
C ALA A 151 -0.81 -17.72 -2.34
N ALA A 152 -0.67 -18.82 -1.60
CA ALA A 152 0.25 -19.90 -1.92
C ALA A 152 -0.18 -20.69 -3.15
N THR A 153 -1.49 -20.90 -3.32
CA THR A 153 -2.07 -21.71 -4.40
C THR A 153 -2.51 -20.89 -5.61
N GLY A 154 -2.74 -19.59 -5.43
CA GLY A 154 -3.30 -18.68 -6.43
C GLY A 154 -4.79 -18.91 -6.72
N VAL A 155 -5.47 -19.77 -5.96
CA VAL A 155 -6.85 -20.20 -6.20
C VAL A 155 -7.85 -19.27 -5.52
N LEU A 156 -8.97 -18.98 -6.18
CA LEU A 156 -10.07 -18.21 -5.60
C LEU A 156 -10.71 -19.00 -4.45
N VAL A 157 -10.71 -18.41 -3.26
CA VAL A 157 -11.29 -18.97 -2.02
C VAL A 157 -12.65 -18.35 -1.73
N GLY A 158 -12.84 -17.08 -2.09
CA GLY A 158 -14.11 -16.39 -1.87
C GLY A 158 -14.21 -15.10 -2.66
N ARG A 159 -15.44 -14.61 -2.80
CA ARG A 159 -15.74 -13.29 -3.33
C ARG A 159 -16.95 -12.71 -2.62
N PHE A 160 -16.95 -11.41 -2.41
CA PHE A 160 -18.13 -10.66 -1.98
C PHE A 160 -18.17 -9.31 -2.68
N SER A 161 -19.38 -8.83 -2.93
CA SER A 161 -19.63 -7.53 -3.53
C SER A 161 -20.06 -6.58 -2.43
N LEU A 162 -19.48 -5.38 -2.44
CA LEU A 162 -19.91 -4.29 -1.60
C LEU A 162 -21.11 -3.60 -2.26
N PRO A 163 -22.04 -3.04 -1.47
CA PRO A 163 -23.13 -2.26 -2.01
C PRO A 163 -22.56 -1.07 -2.79
N THR A 164 -23.25 -0.70 -3.87
CA THR A 164 -23.13 0.65 -4.42
C THR A 164 -23.59 1.60 -3.32
N LEU A 165 -22.77 2.58 -2.97
CA LEU A 165 -23.11 3.65 -2.04
C LEU A 165 -23.99 4.68 -2.79
N ASP A 166 -25.16 4.24 -3.26
CA ASP A 166 -26.10 5.12 -3.95
C ASP A 166 -26.50 6.28 -3.03
N GLY A 167 -26.24 7.53 -3.45
CA GLY A 167 -26.62 8.67 -2.61
C GLY A 167 -26.29 10.09 -3.08
N TYR A 168 -25.77 10.33 -4.28
CA TYR A 168 -25.60 11.71 -4.74
C TYR A 168 -25.75 11.86 -6.25
N ASP A 169 -26.86 12.45 -6.69
CA ASP A 169 -26.91 13.17 -7.95
C ASP A 169 -25.94 14.35 -7.83
N ASP A 170 -25.01 14.49 -8.75
CA ASP A 170 -24.28 15.75 -8.87
C ASP A 170 -25.27 16.88 -9.23
N GLU A 171 -24.85 18.14 -9.09
CA GLU A 171 -25.64 19.34 -9.45
C GLU A 171 -26.10 19.35 -10.93
N LEU A 172 -25.69 18.36 -11.73
CA LEU A 172 -25.96 18.20 -13.15
C LEU A 172 -26.93 17.05 -13.47
N GLY A 173 -27.41 16.28 -12.47
CA GLY A 173 -28.38 15.21 -12.66
C GLY A 173 -27.89 14.08 -13.57
N ILE A 174 -26.56 13.91 -13.69
CA ILE A 174 -25.95 12.84 -14.48
C ILE A 174 -25.44 11.76 -13.53
N PRO A 175 -25.95 10.52 -13.61
CA PRO A 175 -25.50 9.44 -12.74
C PRO A 175 -24.06 9.05 -13.12
N PHE A 176 -23.06 9.64 -12.45
CA PHE A 176 -21.72 9.08 -12.43
C PHE A 176 -21.72 7.83 -11.54
N GLN A 177 -22.03 6.70 -12.15
CA GLN A 177 -22.13 5.38 -11.52
C GLN A 177 -20.75 4.79 -11.16
N TYR A 178 -19.99 5.45 -10.29
CA TYR A 178 -18.66 4.96 -9.88
C TYR A 178 -18.41 5.17 -8.39
N ASP A 179 -19.23 4.55 -7.54
CA ASP A 179 -18.69 4.11 -6.26
C ASP A 179 -17.59 3.11 -6.56
N THR A 180 -16.39 3.38 -6.07
CA THR A 180 -15.21 2.62 -6.51
C THR A 180 -14.42 2.18 -5.31
N LEU A 181 -14.23 0.87 -5.23
CA LEU A 181 -13.31 0.27 -4.29
C LEU A 181 -11.88 0.59 -4.72
N LEU A 182 -11.15 1.31 -3.87
CA LEU A 182 -9.82 1.84 -4.16
C LEU A 182 -8.74 0.96 -3.55
N ASP A 183 -8.82 0.76 -2.24
CA ASP A 183 -7.77 0.06 -1.52
C ASP A 183 -8.31 -0.80 -0.38
N LEU A 184 -7.50 -1.75 0.07
CA LEU A 184 -7.79 -2.71 1.12
C LEU A 184 -6.68 -2.72 2.18
N ALA A 185 -7.04 -2.93 3.45
CA ALA A 185 -6.08 -3.15 4.51
C ALA A 185 -6.69 -4.00 5.62
N PHE A 186 -5.86 -4.72 6.36
CA PHE A 186 -6.29 -5.37 7.60
C PHE A 186 -5.91 -4.50 8.80
N GLY A 187 -6.88 -4.27 9.68
CA GLY A 187 -6.62 -3.58 10.94
C GLY A 187 -6.12 -4.54 12.03
N PRO A 188 -5.69 -4.00 13.19
CA PRO A 188 -5.20 -4.80 14.32
C PRO A 188 -6.27 -5.70 14.94
N ASN A 189 -7.55 -5.37 14.73
CA ASN A 189 -8.69 -6.20 15.09
C ASN A 189 -8.94 -7.37 14.13
N GLN A 190 -8.07 -7.55 13.12
CA GLN A 190 -8.17 -8.56 12.06
C GLN A 190 -9.37 -8.37 11.12
N ASN A 191 -10.06 -7.24 11.20
CA ASN A 191 -11.12 -6.89 10.26
C ASN A 191 -10.53 -6.30 8.99
N LEU A 192 -11.27 -6.44 7.89
CA LEU A 192 -10.90 -5.88 6.59
C LEU A 192 -11.45 -4.47 6.47
N TYR A 193 -10.59 -3.53 6.14
CA TYR A 193 -10.95 -2.16 5.83
C TYR A 193 -10.90 -1.94 4.33
N ALA A 194 -11.89 -1.24 3.80
CA ALA A 194 -12.04 -0.96 2.39
C ALA A 194 -12.28 0.54 2.17
N ALA A 195 -11.46 1.18 1.34
CA ALA A 195 -11.73 2.54 0.88
C ALA A 195 -12.67 2.49 -0.31
N MET A 196 -13.82 3.13 -0.16
CA MET A 196 -14.80 3.30 -1.21
C MET A 196 -14.95 4.79 -1.53
N ARG A 197 -14.75 5.13 -2.80
CA ARG A 197 -15.06 6.45 -3.33
C ARG A 197 -16.56 6.60 -3.52
N GLY A 198 -17.07 7.80 -3.27
CA GLY A 198 -18.38 8.32 -3.68
C GLY A 198 -18.27 9.84 -3.88
N TYR A 199 -19.14 10.64 -3.24
CA TYR A 199 -18.97 12.10 -3.09
C TYR A 199 -17.81 12.49 -2.13
N GLY A 200 -17.18 11.50 -1.52
CA GLY A 200 -15.98 11.60 -0.69
C GLY A 200 -15.25 10.25 -0.70
N THR A 201 -14.50 9.93 0.36
CA THR A 201 -14.00 8.56 0.57
C THR A 201 -14.54 8.02 1.88
N ALA A 202 -15.34 6.97 1.81
CA ALA A 202 -15.77 6.19 2.96
C ALA A 202 -14.73 5.09 3.25
N ILE A 203 -14.43 4.88 4.52
CA ILE A 203 -13.66 3.72 4.98
C ILE A 203 -14.66 2.78 5.64
N LEU A 204 -14.91 1.65 4.99
CA LEU A 204 -15.78 0.61 5.51
C LEU A 204 -14.98 -0.42 6.29
N GLU A 205 -15.50 -0.83 7.44
CA GLU A 205 -15.00 -1.97 8.20
C GLU A 205 -15.87 -3.19 7.89
N LEU A 206 -15.24 -4.28 7.50
CA LEU A 206 -15.87 -5.47 6.95
C LEU A 206 -15.42 -6.72 7.69
N ASN A 207 -16.33 -7.67 7.86
CA ASN A 207 -15.98 -9.02 8.24
C ASN A 207 -15.21 -9.68 7.09
N PRO A 208 -13.96 -10.13 7.31
CA PRO A 208 -13.11 -10.62 6.22
C PRO A 208 -13.59 -11.96 5.64
N ASN A 209 -14.41 -12.72 6.36
CA ASN A 209 -14.89 -14.03 5.91
C ASN A 209 -16.21 -13.93 5.15
N THR A 210 -17.11 -13.05 5.56
CA THR A 210 -18.45 -12.93 4.96
C THR A 210 -18.60 -11.72 4.04
N GLY A 211 -17.73 -10.71 4.16
CA GLY A 211 -17.87 -9.43 3.50
C GLY A 211 -18.95 -8.53 4.11
N ALA A 212 -19.58 -8.96 5.22
CA ALA A 212 -20.61 -8.16 5.89
C ALA A 212 -19.99 -6.86 6.44
N MET A 213 -20.65 -5.73 6.18
CA MET A 213 -20.27 -4.45 6.77
C MET A 213 -20.52 -4.50 8.28
N LEU A 214 -19.46 -4.22 9.04
CA LEU A 214 -19.48 -4.13 10.49
C LEU A 214 -19.69 -2.68 10.93
N ASP A 215 -19.02 -1.74 10.26
CA ASP A 215 -19.11 -0.31 10.53
C ASP A 215 -18.70 0.55 9.32
N GLN A 216 -19.06 1.83 9.32
CA GLN A 216 -18.47 2.86 8.46
C GLN A 216 -17.50 3.68 9.32
N PHE A 217 -16.25 3.21 9.36
CA PHE A 217 -15.20 3.73 10.25
C PHE A 217 -14.92 5.23 10.07
N ALA A 218 -14.91 5.71 8.83
CA ALA A 218 -14.66 7.12 8.54
C ALA A 218 -15.30 7.57 7.23
N THR A 219 -15.55 8.88 7.13
CA THR A 219 -15.90 9.55 5.87
C THR A 219 -15.04 10.78 5.70
N LEU A 220 -14.29 10.83 4.61
CA LEU A 220 -13.50 11.99 4.21
C LEU A 220 -14.34 12.84 3.23
N PRO A 221 -14.78 14.04 3.63
CA PRO A 221 -15.58 14.91 2.76
C PRO A 221 -14.70 15.57 1.70
N GLY A 222 -15.23 15.76 0.49
CA GLY A 222 -14.63 16.68 -0.49
C GLY A 222 -14.98 16.34 -1.93
N PRO A 223 -15.01 17.32 -2.84
CA PRO A 223 -15.18 17.03 -4.25
C PRO A 223 -13.92 16.32 -4.79
N TYR A 224 -14.16 15.20 -5.46
CA TYR A 224 -13.32 14.54 -6.46
C TYR A 224 -11.81 14.82 -6.42
N SER A 225 -11.07 13.99 -5.68
CA SER A 225 -9.64 13.76 -5.95
C SER A 225 -9.40 12.25 -5.93
N PHE A 226 -8.78 11.70 -6.99
CA PHE A 226 -8.39 10.29 -7.06
C PHE A 226 -7.31 10.01 -6.01
N ASN A 227 -7.67 9.38 -4.89
CA ASN A 227 -6.70 8.88 -3.92
C ASN A 227 -6.61 7.36 -4.05
N THR A 228 -5.59 6.87 -4.76
CA THR A 228 -5.42 5.43 -5.05
C THR A 228 -4.75 4.64 -3.92
N GLY A 229 -4.55 5.21 -2.74
CA GLY A 229 -3.96 4.49 -1.61
C GLY A 229 -4.65 4.84 -0.30
N MET A 230 -5.02 3.82 0.47
CA MET A 230 -5.38 3.99 1.87
C MET A 230 -4.11 4.18 2.68
N LEU A 231 -3.99 5.38 3.22
CA LEU A 231 -3.00 5.70 4.22
C LEU A 231 -3.44 5.13 5.58
N PHE A 232 -2.98 3.94 5.96
CA PHE A 232 -2.92 3.57 7.37
C PHE A 232 -1.56 3.98 7.94
N VAL A 233 -1.53 5.09 8.67
CA VAL A 233 -0.43 5.40 9.61
C VAL A 233 -0.83 4.81 10.95
N ASP A 234 -0.48 3.55 11.22
CA ASP A 234 -0.46 3.10 12.61
C ASP A 234 0.78 3.71 13.28
N GLN A 235 0.58 4.49 14.35
CA GLN A 235 1.64 4.95 15.26
C GLN A 235 2.45 3.79 15.86
N GLN A 236 1.97 2.55 15.74
CA GLN A 236 2.60 1.31 16.20
C GLN A 236 3.17 0.46 15.07
N CYS A 237 3.50 1.02 13.89
CA CYS A 237 4.26 0.29 12.86
C CYS A 237 5.45 -0.49 13.46
N ALA A 238 6.15 0.08 14.46
CA ALA A 238 7.26 -0.55 15.18
C ALA A 238 6.92 -1.88 15.89
N GLN A 239 5.65 -2.15 16.21
CA GLN A 239 5.19 -3.38 16.85
C GLN A 239 4.69 -4.45 15.86
N LEU A 240 4.42 -4.08 14.60
CA LEU A 240 4.07 -5.03 13.53
C LEU A 240 5.25 -5.92 13.09
N GLY A 241 6.45 -5.68 13.66
CA GLY A 241 7.62 -6.54 13.49
C GLY A 241 7.44 -7.97 13.97
N LEU A 242 6.33 -8.30 14.65
CA LEU A 242 5.93 -9.68 14.93
C LEU A 242 4.41 -9.79 14.79
N SER A 243 4.01 -10.43 13.70
CA SER A 243 2.65 -10.88 13.40
C SER A 243 1.65 -9.78 12.96
N VAL A 244 1.26 -9.90 11.68
CA VAL A 244 -0.11 -9.72 11.14
C VAL A 244 -0.48 -8.38 10.47
N GLY A 245 -0.63 -8.42 9.13
CA GLY A 245 -1.37 -7.43 8.30
C GLY A 245 -0.53 -6.26 7.77
N SER A 246 -0.03 -6.36 6.53
CA SER A 246 0.68 -5.26 5.85
C SER A 246 -0.28 -4.45 4.97
N ALA A 247 -0.52 -3.19 5.34
CA ALA A 247 -1.02 -2.17 4.43
C ALA A 247 0.13 -1.63 3.56
N SER A 248 -0.19 -1.12 2.38
CA SER A 248 0.77 -0.48 1.47
C SER A 248 1.50 0.66 2.20
N GLY A 249 2.83 0.54 2.34
CA GLY A 249 3.68 1.60 2.89
C GLY A 249 3.99 1.57 4.40
N CYS A 250 3.67 0.50 5.13
CA CYS A 250 4.15 0.33 6.51
C CYS A 250 5.63 -0.09 6.52
N TYR A 251 6.52 0.77 7.03
CA TYR A 251 7.95 0.50 7.20
C TYR A 251 8.42 0.98 8.57
N VAL A 252 9.07 0.09 9.32
CA VAL A 252 9.82 0.44 10.53
C VAL A 252 11.29 0.48 10.11
N PRO A 253 11.95 1.65 10.14
CA PRO A 253 13.39 1.67 9.95
C PRO A 253 14.03 0.78 11.02
N SER A 254 14.88 -0.14 10.60
CA SER A 254 15.79 -0.82 11.52
C SER A 254 16.47 0.27 12.34
N ALA A 255 16.45 0.14 13.68
CA ALA A 255 17.11 1.08 14.55
C ALA A 255 18.52 1.31 13.99
N ILE A 256 18.82 2.56 13.63
CA ILE A 256 20.16 2.97 13.26
C ILE A 256 21.02 2.49 14.43
N SER A 257 21.87 1.49 14.22
CA SER A 257 22.90 1.19 15.20
C SER A 257 23.72 2.47 15.26
N GLU A 258 23.51 3.28 16.30
CA GLU A 258 24.42 4.38 16.58
C GLU A 258 25.83 3.79 16.53
N PRO A 259 26.77 4.37 15.75
CA PRO A 259 28.14 3.94 15.84
C PRO A 259 28.55 4.05 17.32
N ALA A 260 29.05 2.95 17.88
CA ALA A 260 29.47 2.88 19.27
C ALA A 260 30.23 4.16 19.65
N PRO A 261 29.89 4.82 20.78
CA PRO A 261 30.57 6.05 21.13
C PRO A 261 32.05 5.73 21.33
N LEU A 262 32.89 6.38 20.51
CA LEU A 262 34.31 6.50 20.78
C LEU A 262 34.47 7.14 22.15
N PHE A 263 34.93 6.37 23.13
CA PHE A 263 35.37 6.89 24.41
C PHE A 263 36.55 7.84 24.17
N LEU A 264 36.28 9.15 24.15
CA LEU A 264 37.29 10.16 24.43
C LEU A 264 37.15 10.61 25.88
N LEU A 265 38.15 10.27 26.69
CA LEU A 265 38.40 10.88 27.99
C LEU A 265 38.49 12.41 27.85
N GLY A 266 37.64 13.15 28.56
CA GLY A 266 37.72 14.61 28.57
C GLY A 266 36.68 15.29 29.48
N LEU A 267 37.01 15.35 30.77
CA LEU A 267 36.63 16.35 31.79
C LEU A 267 35.31 17.15 31.64
N ALA A 268 34.39 16.86 32.58
CA ALA A 268 33.50 17.75 33.35
C ALA A 268 32.99 19.07 32.72
N LEU A 269 31.67 19.19 32.58
CA LEU A 269 30.89 20.25 33.26
C LEU A 269 29.41 19.85 33.38
N SER A 270 28.86 20.10 34.56
CA SER A 270 27.51 19.83 35.05
C SER A 270 26.41 20.69 34.40
N GLY A 271 25.18 20.17 34.27
CA GLY A 271 24.01 21.03 34.04
C GLY A 271 22.68 20.35 33.68
N LEU A 272 21.88 20.06 34.71
CA LEU A 272 20.40 20.01 34.78
C LEU A 272 19.58 18.96 33.99
N PHE A 273 18.92 18.12 34.78
CA PHE A 273 17.73 17.33 34.48
C PHE A 273 16.47 18.19 34.33
N LEU A 274 15.51 17.73 33.51
CA LEU A 274 14.08 17.82 33.84
C LEU A 274 13.28 16.66 33.24
N THR A 275 12.69 15.88 34.14
CA THR A 275 11.90 14.66 33.96
C THR A 275 10.44 14.92 33.60
N ARG A 276 9.84 13.96 32.86
CA ARG A 276 8.40 13.76 32.63
C ARG A 276 7.54 13.94 33.89
N ARG A 277 6.33 14.51 33.72
CA ARG A 277 5.13 14.08 34.46
C ARG A 277 3.92 13.94 33.52
N LYS A 278 3.41 12.72 33.44
CA LYS A 278 1.99 12.42 33.18
C LYS A 278 1.18 12.94 34.37
N GLN A 279 -0.01 13.48 34.13
CA GLN A 279 -1.15 13.26 35.02
C GLN A 279 -2.45 13.32 34.21
N LEU A 280 -3.25 12.26 34.37
CA LEU A 280 -4.63 12.14 33.96
C LEU A 280 -5.52 13.02 34.86
N ALA A 281 -6.49 13.69 34.25
CA ALA A 281 -7.92 13.60 34.55
C ALA A 281 -8.68 14.09 33.32
#